data_AF-A0A6A5ZGP9-F1
#
_entry.id   AF-A0A6A5ZGP9-F1
#
_cell.length_a   1.000
_cell.length_b   1.000
_cell.length_c   1.000
_cell.angle_alpha   90.00
_cell.angle_beta   90.00
_cell.angle_gamma   90.00
#
_symmetry.space_group_name_H-M   'P 1'
#
loop_
_entity.id
_entity.type
_entity.pdbx_description
1 polymer ?
#
loop_
_entity_poly.entity_id
_entity_poly.type
_entity_poly.pdbx_seq_one_letter_code
_entity_poly.pdbx_strand_id
1 'polypeptide(L)'
;MEFRTPLLISAFPSVLLFLLSLVSIILNAHYWILGDWIMGKWIRVADVATMTKFIDIVIEYVDTETNATIVALSLSFATGILGFIAWTQLRRSDYDNEYNESRRRFYTGSTMLMSLASFCASLVALIFHYTKQGNDKEYKGCSSEFRNTENWILYCTREAGACNVLEEWHSSIFVVKNWAAALACREAKAVKWLLIPIMLCDVAIFTLIGMQAWNRRKTRYQRVDGIISHGKDPVFQSKYQ
;
A
#
# COMPACT_ATOMS: atom_id res chain seq x y z
N MET A 1 -2.87 -25.55 -23.27
CA MET A 1 -3.19 -24.23 -22.70
C MET A 1 -1.93 -23.41 -22.62
N GLU A 2 -1.90 -22.26 -23.29
CA GLU A 2 -0.70 -21.42 -23.44
C GLU A 2 -0.29 -20.77 -22.12
N PHE A 3 0.83 -21.20 -21.56
CA PHE A 3 1.45 -20.65 -20.34
C PHE A 3 1.87 -19.17 -20.49
N ARG A 4 1.88 -18.65 -21.72
CA ARG A 4 2.25 -17.28 -22.04
C ARG A 4 1.17 -16.27 -21.67
N THR A 5 -0.11 -16.64 -21.78
CA THR A 5 -1.24 -15.74 -21.53
C THR A 5 -1.29 -15.22 -20.08
N PRO A 6 -1.24 -16.07 -19.03
CA PRO A 6 -1.28 -15.58 -17.64
C PRO A 6 -0.04 -14.73 -17.29
N LEU A 7 1.12 -15.05 -17.88
CA LEU A 7 2.34 -14.26 -17.68
C LEU A 7 2.25 -12.90 -18.38
N LEU A 8 1.68 -12.81 -19.58
CA LEU A 8 1.46 -11.52 -20.24
C LEU A 8 0.48 -10.65 -19.45
N ILE A 9 -0.57 -11.26 -18.90
CA ILE A 9 -1.58 -10.56 -18.09
C ILE A 9 -0.98 -10.07 -16.76
N SER A 10 -0.01 -10.78 -16.15
CA SER A 10 0.56 -10.39 -14.86
C SER A 10 1.44 -9.12 -14.89
N ALA A 11 1.86 -8.67 -16.08
CA ALA A 11 2.56 -7.40 -16.23
C ALA A 11 1.68 -6.20 -15.85
N PHE A 12 0.42 -6.23 -16.28
CA PHE A 12 -0.52 -5.13 -16.06
C PHE A 12 -0.73 -4.80 -14.56
N PRO A 13 -1.11 -5.76 -13.68
CA PRO A 13 -1.28 -5.46 -12.27
C PRO A 13 0.05 -5.09 -11.58
N SER A 14 1.20 -5.57 -12.06
CA SER A 14 2.51 -5.19 -11.51
C SER A 14 2.84 -3.71 -11.78
N VAL A 15 2.63 -3.26 -13.02
CA VAL A 15 2.82 -1.85 -13.41
C VAL A 15 1.80 -0.95 -12.72
N LEU A 16 0.54 -1.38 -12.65
CA LEU A 16 -0.51 -0.62 -11.96
C LEU A 16 -0.21 -0.49 -10.47
N LEU A 17 0.18 -1.58 -9.79
CA LEU A 17 0.59 -1.57 -8.38
C LEU A 17 1.74 -0.59 -8.14
N PHE A 18 2.76 -0.60 -9.02
CA PHE A 18 3.88 0.34 -8.94
C PHE A 18 3.42 1.80 -9.02
N LEU A 19 2.58 2.15 -10.00
CA LEU A 19 2.08 3.51 -10.19
C LEU A 19 1.19 3.96 -9.03
N LEU A 20 0.25 3.12 -8.59
CA LEU A 20 -0.63 3.42 -7.46
C LEU A 20 0.15 3.60 -6.15
N SER A 21 1.17 2.76 -5.92
CA SER A 21 2.03 2.88 -4.74
C SER A 21 2.84 4.18 -4.79
N LEU A 22 3.40 4.54 -5.95
CA LEU A 22 4.15 5.79 -6.12
C LEU A 22 3.29 7.02 -5.86
N VAL A 23 2.10 7.09 -6.47
CA VAL A 23 1.14 8.18 -6.25
C VAL A 23 0.75 8.26 -4.78
N SER A 24 0.46 7.12 -4.14
CA SER A 24 0.11 7.08 -2.73
C SER A 24 1.25 7.55 -1.82
N ILE A 25 2.52 7.20 -2.12
CA ILE A 25 3.69 7.68 -1.36
C ILE A 25 3.82 9.19 -1.48
N ILE A 26 3.65 9.75 -2.68
CA ILE A 26 3.73 11.19 -2.92
C ILE A 26 2.63 11.92 -2.16
N LEU A 27 1.38 11.47 -2.27
CA LEU A 27 0.25 12.04 -1.52
C LEU A 27 0.48 11.90 -0.01
N ASN A 28 1.02 10.77 0.44
CA ASN A 28 1.29 10.53 1.85
C ASN A 28 2.35 11.48 2.42
N ALA A 29 3.44 11.68 1.68
CA ALA A 29 4.47 12.64 2.03
C ALA A 29 3.93 14.08 2.00
N HIS A 30 3.11 14.41 1.01
CA HIS A 30 2.54 15.74 0.86
C HIS A 30 1.59 16.09 2.00
N TYR A 31 0.61 15.24 2.33
CA TYR A 31 -0.30 15.52 3.44
C TYR A 31 0.44 15.52 4.80
N TRP A 32 1.49 14.72 4.95
CA TRP A 32 2.33 14.72 6.15
C TRP A 32 3.04 16.08 6.33
N ILE A 33 3.61 16.62 5.25
CA ILE A 33 4.22 17.96 5.25
C ILE A 33 3.17 19.03 5.56
N LEU A 34 1.99 18.97 4.94
CA LEU A 34 0.90 19.91 5.22
C LEU A 34 0.51 19.87 6.70
N GLY A 35 0.29 18.68 7.26
CA GLY A 35 -0.18 18.50 8.63
C GLY A 35 0.84 18.90 9.71
N ASP A 36 2.13 18.60 9.50
CA ASP A 36 3.15 18.84 10.53
C ASP A 36 3.84 20.22 10.43
N TRP A 37 3.95 20.79 9.22
CA TRP A 37 4.71 22.02 9.00
C TRP A 37 3.86 23.23 8.62
N ILE A 38 2.76 23.03 7.89
CA ILE A 38 1.95 24.15 7.37
C ILE A 38 0.75 24.43 8.26
N MET A 39 0.09 23.38 8.75
CA MET A 39 -1.06 23.48 9.64
C MET A 39 -0.59 23.72 11.07
N GLY A 40 -1.20 24.67 11.77
CA GLY A 40 -0.95 24.89 13.20
C GLY A 40 -1.44 23.71 14.02
N LYS A 41 -0.70 23.32 15.05
CA LYS A 41 -1.04 22.22 15.98
C LYS A 41 -1.85 22.70 17.19
N TRP A 42 -2.43 23.89 17.13
CA TRP A 42 -3.20 24.47 18.24
C TRP A 42 -4.49 25.12 17.74
N ILE A 43 -5.53 25.00 18.55
CA ILE A 43 -6.84 25.64 18.34
C ILE A 43 -7.14 26.47 19.57
N ARG A 44 -7.67 27.68 19.36
CA ARG A 44 -8.22 28.52 20.42
C ARG A 44 -9.72 28.40 20.44
N VAL A 45 -10.25 27.88 21.53
CA VAL A 45 -11.70 27.79 21.76
C VAL A 45 -12.06 28.73 22.91
N ALA A 46 -13.15 29.48 22.77
CA ALA A 46 -13.67 30.29 23.86
C ALA A 46 -14.29 29.37 24.92
N ASP A 47 -13.90 29.55 26.19
CA ASP A 47 -14.49 28.80 27.30
C ASP A 47 -15.99 29.12 27.39
N VAL A 48 -16.83 28.08 27.27
CA VAL A 48 -18.30 28.19 27.30
C VAL A 48 -18.78 28.75 28.64
N ALA A 49 -18.04 28.53 29.73
CA ALA A 49 -18.44 28.97 31.07
C ALA A 49 -18.18 30.47 31.31
N THR A 50 -17.10 31.02 30.76
CA THR A 50 -16.70 32.41 31.03
C THR A 50 -16.79 33.34 29.82
N MET A 51 -16.88 32.82 28.59
CA MET A 51 -16.95 33.55 27.30
C MET A 51 -15.86 34.63 27.09
N THR A 52 -14.89 34.70 27.99
CA THR A 52 -13.87 35.75 28.10
C THR A 52 -12.47 35.16 28.17
N LYS A 53 -12.35 33.87 28.55
CA LYS A 53 -11.09 33.12 28.51
C LYS A 53 -11.05 32.25 27.26
N PHE A 54 -9.92 32.28 26.56
CA PHE A 54 -9.61 31.34 25.50
C PHE A 54 -8.82 30.18 26.10
N ILE A 55 -9.23 28.96 25.80
CA ILE A 55 -8.52 27.74 26.13
C ILE A 55 -7.73 27.33 24.90
N ASP A 56 -6.42 27.14 25.06
CA ASP A 56 -5.56 26.61 24.02
C ASP A 56 -5.67 25.06 24.05
N ILE A 57 -6.11 24.49 22.93
CA ILE A 57 -6.20 23.05 22.72
C ILE A 57 -5.07 22.64 21.78
N VAL A 58 -4.22 21.72 22.21
CA VAL A 58 -3.09 21.20 21.42
C VAL A 58 -3.53 19.93 20.71
N ILE A 59 -3.29 19.84 19.40
CA ILE A 59 -3.54 18.64 18.60
C ILE A 59 -2.25 17.86 18.47
N GLU A 60 -2.22 16.65 19.03
CA GLU A 60 -1.15 15.68 18.86
C GLU A 60 -1.58 14.59 17.89
N TYR A 61 -0.80 14.39 16.82
CA TYR A 61 -1.10 13.38 15.82
C TYR A 61 -0.59 12.01 16.27
N VAL A 62 -1.47 11.01 16.21
CA VAL A 62 -1.11 9.62 16.51
C VAL A 62 -0.37 9.02 15.31
N ASP A 63 0.93 8.73 15.48
CA ASP A 63 1.79 8.29 14.39
C ASP A 63 1.59 6.83 13.96
N THR A 64 0.91 6.00 14.77
CA THR A 64 0.76 4.56 14.49
C THR A 64 0.11 4.26 13.14
N GLU A 65 -0.93 5.00 12.76
CA GLU A 65 -1.60 4.85 11.47
C GLU A 65 -0.70 5.27 10.30
N THR A 66 -0.04 6.43 10.43
CA THR A 66 0.85 6.97 9.40
C THR A 66 2.04 6.05 9.16
N ASN A 67 2.66 5.55 10.23
CA ASN A 67 3.77 4.61 10.14
C ASN A 67 3.36 3.30 9.47
N ALA A 68 2.20 2.74 9.84
CA ALA A 68 1.67 1.54 9.19
C ALA A 68 1.41 1.77 7.69
N THR A 69 0.86 2.93 7.33
CA THR A 69 0.61 3.32 5.93
C THR A 69 1.91 3.44 5.14
N ILE A 70 2.95 4.08 5.70
CA ILE A 70 4.27 4.20 5.05
C ILE A 70 4.88 2.81 4.80
N VAL A 71 4.82 1.92 5.80
CA VAL A 71 5.34 0.55 5.66
C VAL A 71 4.54 -0.22 4.59
N ALA A 72 3.21 -0.11 4.59
CA ALA A 72 2.38 -0.73 3.57
C ALA A 72 2.74 -0.24 2.16
N LEU A 73 2.78 1.07 1.94
CA LEU A 73 3.06 1.65 0.63
C LEU A 73 4.48 1.34 0.13
N SER A 74 5.47 1.31 1.02
CA SER A 74 6.85 0.94 0.66
C SER A 74 6.97 -0.53 0.27
N LEU A 75 6.27 -1.43 0.98
CA LEU A 75 6.18 -2.85 0.60
C LEU A 75 5.45 -3.02 -0.73
N SER A 76 4.32 -2.34 -0.95
CA SER A 76 3.58 -2.40 -2.23
C SER A 76 4.41 -1.88 -3.40
N PHE A 77 5.17 -0.81 -3.19
CA PHE A 77 6.10 -0.28 -4.18
C PHE A 77 7.20 -1.31 -4.52
N ALA A 78 7.81 -1.93 -3.51
CA ALA A 78 8.80 -2.99 -3.70
C ALA A 78 8.21 -4.22 -4.41
N THR A 79 6.97 -4.61 -4.07
CA THR A 79 6.23 -5.68 -4.76
C THR A 79 6.03 -5.35 -6.24
N GLY A 80 5.64 -4.13 -6.58
CA GLY A 80 5.47 -3.69 -7.96
C GLY A 80 6.76 -3.83 -8.78
N ILE A 81 7.90 -3.40 -8.21
CA ILE A 81 9.23 -3.55 -8.83
C ILE A 81 9.60 -5.03 -8.99
N LEU A 82 9.49 -5.81 -7.92
CA LEU A 82 9.83 -7.24 -7.94
C LEU A 82 8.94 -8.02 -8.91
N GLY A 83 7.64 -7.71 -8.96
CA GLY A 83 6.68 -8.30 -9.89
C GLY A 83 7.05 -8.00 -11.34
N PHE A 84 7.45 -6.77 -11.65
CA PHE A 84 7.94 -6.40 -12.97
C PHE A 84 9.24 -7.14 -13.34
N ILE A 85 10.21 -7.20 -12.43
CA ILE A 85 11.45 -7.96 -12.64
C ILE A 85 11.14 -9.44 -12.86
N ALA A 86 10.32 -10.05 -12.01
CA ALA A 86 9.92 -11.44 -12.12
C ALA A 86 9.23 -11.71 -13.47
N TRP A 87 8.36 -10.82 -13.91
CA TRP A 87 7.74 -10.90 -15.23
C TRP A 87 8.77 -10.91 -16.37
N THR A 88 9.73 -9.99 -16.37
CA THR A 88 10.77 -9.92 -17.42
C THR A 88 11.65 -11.18 -17.44
N GLN A 89 11.98 -11.73 -16.28
CA GLN A 89 12.83 -12.92 -16.16
C GLN A 89 12.08 -14.20 -16.54
N LEU A 90 10.85 -14.38 -16.05
CA LEU A 90 10.05 -15.59 -16.26
C LEU A 90 9.58 -15.77 -17.72
N ARG A 91 9.60 -14.70 -18.53
CA ARG A 91 9.26 -14.74 -19.96
C ARG A 91 10.36 -15.35 -20.82
N ARG A 92 11.62 -15.33 -20.37
CA ARG A 92 12.75 -15.87 -21.12
C ARG A 92 12.61 -17.39 -21.26
N SER A 93 12.85 -17.91 -22.47
CA SER A 93 12.78 -19.34 -22.77
C SER A 93 13.75 -20.17 -21.94
N ASP A 94 14.91 -19.61 -21.62
CA ASP A 94 15.98 -20.32 -20.91
C ASP A 94 15.59 -20.72 -19.48
N TYR A 95 14.56 -20.09 -18.91
CA TYR A 95 14.04 -20.39 -17.57
C TYR A 95 13.15 -21.65 -17.52
N ASP A 96 12.89 -22.27 -18.67
CA ASP A 96 12.26 -23.59 -18.73
C ASP A 96 13.27 -24.74 -18.57
N ASN A 97 14.57 -24.47 -18.71
CA ASN A 97 15.63 -25.45 -18.49
C ASN A 97 15.76 -25.83 -17.00
N GLU A 98 16.09 -27.09 -16.72
CA GLU A 98 16.21 -27.61 -15.34
C GLU A 98 17.31 -26.91 -14.54
N TYR A 99 18.40 -26.51 -15.21
CA TYR A 99 19.50 -25.75 -14.59
C TYR A 99 19.03 -24.42 -13.96
N ASN A 100 17.97 -23.80 -14.49
CA ASN A 100 17.43 -22.53 -14.01
C ASN A 100 16.26 -22.71 -13.03
N GLU A 101 16.00 -23.93 -12.54
CA GLU A 101 14.86 -24.21 -11.66
C GLU A 101 14.90 -23.41 -10.35
N SER A 102 16.08 -23.29 -9.72
CA SER A 102 16.27 -22.53 -8.47
C SER A 102 15.94 -21.04 -8.67
N ARG A 103 16.45 -20.43 -9.74
CA ARG A 103 16.18 -19.03 -10.10
C ARG A 103 14.69 -18.80 -10.37
N ARG A 104 14.03 -19.71 -11.08
CA ARG A 104 12.58 -19.64 -11.32
C ARG A 104 11.80 -19.66 -10.00
N ARG A 105 12.10 -20.60 -9.11
CA ARG A 105 11.46 -20.71 -7.79
C ARG A 105 11.70 -19.45 -6.95
N PHE A 106 12.90 -18.87 -7.03
CA PHE A 106 13.22 -17.61 -6.36
C PHE A 106 12.30 -16.48 -6.83
N TYR A 107 12.23 -16.18 -8.13
CA TYR A 107 11.40 -15.07 -8.63
C TYR A 107 9.90 -15.28 -8.40
N THR A 108 9.40 -16.50 -8.59
CA THR A 108 7.99 -16.82 -8.32
C THR A 108 7.70 -16.70 -6.81
N GLY A 109 8.54 -17.31 -5.97
CA GLY A 109 8.34 -17.36 -4.52
C GLY A 109 8.50 -16.00 -3.85
N SER A 110 9.53 -15.23 -4.22
CA SER A 110 9.77 -13.89 -3.67
C SER A 110 8.63 -12.93 -4.02
N THR A 111 8.11 -12.99 -5.26
CA THR A 111 6.99 -12.14 -5.66
C THR A 111 5.71 -12.51 -4.90
N MET A 112 5.41 -13.81 -4.76
CA MET A 112 4.23 -14.26 -3.99
C MET A 112 4.34 -13.88 -2.50
N LEU A 113 5.52 -14.03 -1.90
CA LEU A 113 5.74 -13.68 -0.50
C LEU A 113 5.64 -12.16 -0.30
N MET A 114 6.22 -11.36 -1.20
CA MET A 114 6.16 -9.91 -1.12
C MET A 114 4.74 -9.38 -1.34
N SER A 115 3.98 -9.91 -2.31
CA SER A 115 2.59 -9.52 -2.51
C SER A 115 1.72 -9.88 -1.29
N LEU A 116 1.97 -11.02 -0.64
CA LEU A 116 1.27 -11.38 0.58
C LEU A 116 1.63 -10.45 1.75
N ALA A 117 2.91 -10.12 1.92
CA ALA A 117 3.37 -9.18 2.95
C ALA A 117 2.79 -7.78 2.73
N SER A 118 2.79 -7.30 1.48
CA SER A 118 2.19 -6.02 1.06
C SER A 118 0.68 -5.98 1.33
N PHE A 119 -0.03 -7.06 0.99
CA PHE A 119 -1.46 -7.19 1.28
C PHE A 119 -1.74 -7.11 2.79
N CYS A 120 -1.01 -7.89 3.59
CA CYS A 120 -1.15 -7.88 5.04
C CYS A 120 -0.84 -6.50 5.65
N ALA A 121 0.22 -5.84 5.19
CA ALA A 121 0.59 -4.51 5.67
C ALA A 121 -0.48 -3.46 5.31
N SER A 122 -1.00 -3.51 4.08
CA SER A 122 -2.09 -2.63 3.63
C SER A 122 -3.37 -2.86 4.43
N LEU A 123 -3.70 -4.12 4.73
CA LEU A 123 -4.83 -4.47 5.57
C LEU A 123 -4.66 -3.96 7.00
N VAL A 124 -3.46 -4.10 7.59
CA VAL A 124 -3.16 -3.57 8.94
C VAL A 124 -3.27 -2.05 8.97
N ALA A 125 -2.75 -1.35 7.95
CA ALA A 125 -2.90 0.10 7.83
C ALA A 125 -4.37 0.51 7.80
N LEU A 126 -5.20 -0.20 7.03
CA LEU A 126 -6.64 0.06 6.95
C LEU A 126 -7.36 -0.25 8.28
N ILE A 127 -7.00 -1.32 8.98
CA ILE A 127 -7.58 -1.65 10.30
C ILE A 127 -7.20 -0.60 11.34
N PHE A 128 -5.93 -0.16 11.38
CA PHE A 128 -5.50 0.88 12.31
C PHE A 128 -6.20 2.21 12.07
N HIS A 129 -6.48 2.53 10.81
CA HIS A 129 -7.27 3.70 10.50
C HIS A 129 -8.65 3.70 11.20
N TYR A 130 -9.38 2.59 11.17
CA TYR A 130 -10.70 2.51 11.81
C TYR A 130 -10.65 2.28 13.33
N THR A 131 -9.62 1.59 13.83
CA THR A 131 -9.52 1.24 15.26
C THR A 131 -8.90 2.33 16.13
N LYS A 132 -8.15 3.28 15.53
CA LYS A 132 -7.55 4.41 16.24
C LYS A 132 -8.38 5.69 16.20
N GLN A 133 -9.57 5.66 15.60
CA GLN A 133 -10.51 6.77 15.74
C GLN A 133 -11.00 6.83 17.19
N GLY A 134 -10.77 7.97 17.84
CA GLY A 134 -11.27 8.22 19.19
C GLY A 134 -12.79 8.37 19.22
N ASN A 135 -13.40 8.02 20.35
CA ASN A 135 -14.85 7.98 20.53
C ASN A 135 -15.44 9.29 21.06
N ASP A 136 -14.67 10.37 21.14
CA ASP A 136 -15.20 11.63 21.66
C ASP A 136 -16.24 12.21 20.72
N LYS A 137 -17.45 12.42 21.28
CA LYS A 137 -18.60 12.95 20.55
C LYS A 137 -18.36 14.38 20.06
N GLU A 138 -17.57 15.14 20.82
CA GLU A 138 -17.27 16.54 20.54
C GLU A 138 -16.18 16.69 19.46
N TYR A 139 -15.16 15.82 19.50
CA TYR A 139 -14.02 15.86 18.58
C TYR A 139 -13.98 14.58 17.73
N LYS A 140 -15.01 14.37 16.90
CA LYS A 140 -15.27 13.18 16.08
C LYS A 140 -13.98 12.48 15.60
N GLY A 141 -13.62 11.36 16.20
CA GLY A 141 -12.44 10.57 15.79
C GLY A 141 -11.13 10.90 16.53
N CYS A 142 -11.16 11.77 17.53
CA CYS A 142 -10.04 12.09 18.41
C CYS A 142 -10.32 11.65 19.86
N SER A 143 -9.27 11.53 20.66
CA SER A 143 -9.34 11.29 22.10
C SER A 143 -8.80 12.52 22.83
N SER A 144 -9.58 13.05 23.75
CA SER A 144 -9.21 14.19 24.60
C SER A 144 -8.59 13.71 25.92
N GLU A 145 -7.50 14.36 26.33
CA GLU A 145 -6.89 14.17 27.63
C GLU A 145 -6.63 15.53 28.26
N PHE A 146 -7.03 15.69 29.52
CA PHE A 146 -6.76 16.90 30.28
C PHE A 146 -5.40 16.77 30.97
N ARG A 147 -4.39 17.50 30.47
CA ARG A 147 -3.05 17.51 31.09
C ARG A 147 -2.90 18.75 31.98
N ASN A 148 -2.87 18.51 33.29
CA ASN A 148 -2.56 19.44 34.38
C ASN A 148 -2.77 20.95 34.10
N THR A 149 -3.94 21.41 34.57
CA THR A 149 -4.35 22.77 34.93
C THR A 149 -4.80 23.79 33.89
N GLU A 150 -4.36 23.81 32.62
CA GLU A 150 -4.91 24.83 31.67
C GLU A 150 -5.08 24.39 30.20
N ASN A 151 -4.48 23.28 29.76
CA ASN A 151 -4.48 22.90 28.34
C ASN A 151 -5.11 21.51 28.10
N TRP A 152 -5.98 21.44 27.10
CA TRP A 152 -6.51 20.18 26.59
C TRP A 152 -5.60 19.65 25.48
N ILE A 153 -5.31 18.35 25.51
CA ILE A 153 -4.58 17.67 24.44
C ILE A 153 -5.57 16.77 23.70
N LEU A 154 -5.64 16.93 22.39
CA LEU A 154 -6.41 16.07 21.49
C LEU A 154 -5.45 15.15 20.74
N TYR A 155 -5.53 13.86 21.03
CA TYR A 155 -4.87 12.82 20.24
C TYR A 155 -5.76 12.44 19.07
N CYS A 156 -5.36 12.88 17.88
CA CYS A 156 -6.11 12.66 16.65
C CYS A 156 -5.29 11.84 15.66
N THR A 157 -5.98 11.07 14.81
CA THR A 157 -5.36 10.68 13.55
C THR A 157 -5.19 11.91 12.67
N ARG A 158 -4.21 11.92 11.75
CA ARG A 158 -3.99 13.07 10.84
C ARG A 158 -5.22 13.40 10.01
N GLU A 159 -6.00 12.40 9.60
CA GLU A 159 -7.27 12.62 8.92
C GLU A 159 -8.33 13.22 9.85
N ALA A 160 -8.55 12.65 11.04
CA ALA A 160 -9.58 13.16 11.95
C ALA A 160 -9.27 14.61 12.37
N GLY A 161 -7.99 14.92 12.63
CA GLY A 161 -7.54 16.29 12.90
C GLY A 161 -7.85 17.22 11.73
N ALA A 162 -7.43 16.87 10.51
CA ALA A 162 -7.62 17.74 9.35
C ALA A 162 -9.08 17.88 8.89
N CYS A 163 -9.84 16.77 8.86
CA CYS A 163 -11.19 16.72 8.30
C CYS A 163 -12.29 17.06 9.31
N ASN A 164 -12.13 16.72 10.58
CA ASN A 164 -13.21 16.89 11.56
C ASN A 164 -12.92 18.09 12.46
N VAL A 165 -11.71 18.19 13.01
CA VAL A 165 -11.37 19.25 13.96
C VAL A 165 -11.07 20.56 13.23
N LEU A 166 -10.06 20.60 12.36
CA LEU A 166 -9.64 21.86 11.73
C LEU A 166 -10.68 22.45 10.76
N GLU A 167 -11.55 21.62 10.16
CA GLU A 167 -12.62 22.09 9.29
C GLU A 167 -13.75 22.78 10.06
N GLU A 168 -14.14 22.25 11.22
CA GLU A 168 -15.23 22.80 12.04
C GLU A 168 -14.85 24.13 12.71
N TRP A 169 -13.59 24.27 13.12
CA TRP A 169 -13.09 25.46 13.82
C TRP A 169 -12.47 26.51 12.89
N HIS A 170 -12.67 26.38 11.57
CA HIS A 170 -12.10 27.25 10.55
C HIS A 170 -12.45 28.76 10.73
N SER A 171 -13.54 29.09 11.40
CA SER A 171 -13.93 30.49 11.69
C SER A 171 -13.30 31.08 12.95
N SER A 172 -12.87 30.24 13.90
CA SER A 172 -12.32 30.67 15.19
C SER A 172 -10.80 30.59 15.26
N ILE A 173 -10.19 29.80 14.37
CA ILE A 173 -8.74 29.65 14.35
C ILE A 173 -8.14 30.79 13.51
N PHE A 174 -7.18 31.53 14.09
CA PHE A 174 -6.22 32.38 13.37
C PHE A 174 -5.24 31.52 12.53
N VAL A 175 -5.71 30.49 11.83
CA VAL A 175 -4.87 29.65 10.97
C VAL A 175 -4.78 30.34 9.62
N VAL A 176 -3.56 30.74 9.32
CA VAL A 176 -3.17 31.58 8.18
C VAL A 176 -3.47 30.91 6.81
N LYS A 177 -3.89 29.63 6.76
CA LYS A 177 -4.02 28.87 5.50
C LYS A 177 -5.12 27.80 5.50
N ASN A 178 -6.36 28.26 5.55
CA ASN A 178 -7.59 27.46 5.39
C ASN A 178 -7.59 26.42 4.26
N TRP A 179 -6.95 26.74 3.12
CA TRP A 179 -6.83 25.83 1.98
C TRP A 179 -6.02 24.57 2.30
N ALA A 180 -5.06 24.64 3.22
CA ALA A 180 -4.16 23.53 3.55
C ALA A 180 -4.88 22.41 4.31
N ALA A 181 -5.81 22.76 5.21
CA ALA A 181 -6.61 21.78 5.96
C ALA A 181 -7.53 20.97 5.04
N ALA A 182 -8.27 21.67 4.17
CA ALA A 182 -9.14 21.02 3.19
C ALA A 182 -8.36 20.13 2.21
N LEU A 183 -7.18 20.59 1.77
CA LEU A 183 -6.32 19.80 0.90
C LEU A 183 -5.77 18.56 1.61
N ALA A 184 -5.21 18.70 2.82
CA ALA A 184 -4.70 17.60 3.61
C ALA A 184 -5.78 16.56 3.92
N CYS A 185 -7.02 17.00 4.22
CA CYS A 185 -8.15 16.10 4.42
C CYS A 185 -8.45 15.26 3.17
N ARG A 186 -8.51 15.88 1.98
CA ARG A 186 -8.77 15.18 0.71
C ARG A 186 -7.66 14.19 0.38
N GLU A 187 -6.41 14.58 0.59
CA GLU A 187 -5.26 13.72 0.33
C GLU A 187 -5.20 12.54 1.30
N ALA A 188 -5.43 12.77 2.59
CA ALA A 188 -5.50 11.71 3.59
C ALA A 188 -6.60 10.68 3.25
N LYS A 189 -7.79 11.15 2.87
CA LYS A 189 -8.88 10.28 2.38
C LYS A 189 -8.46 9.52 1.13
N ALA A 190 -7.86 10.19 0.15
CA ALA A 190 -7.43 9.57 -1.10
C ALA A 190 -6.42 8.44 -0.86
N VAL A 191 -5.39 8.65 -0.04
CA VAL A 191 -4.38 7.63 0.29
C VAL A 191 -5.03 6.37 0.85
N LYS A 192 -6.04 6.51 1.73
CA LYS A 192 -6.74 5.36 2.31
C LYS A 192 -7.54 4.58 1.29
N TRP A 193 -8.30 5.28 0.45
CA TRP A 193 -9.07 4.63 -0.61
C TRP A 193 -8.18 3.99 -1.66
N LEU A 194 -6.95 4.48 -1.86
CA LEU A 194 -5.95 3.87 -2.73
C LEU A 194 -5.36 2.56 -2.17
N LEU A 195 -5.44 2.30 -0.86
CA LEU A 195 -5.02 1.01 -0.29
C LEU A 195 -5.89 -0.16 -0.78
N ILE A 196 -7.17 0.07 -1.07
CA ILE A 196 -8.08 -0.97 -1.59
C ILE A 196 -7.64 -1.50 -2.97
N PRO A 197 -7.48 -0.66 -4.01
CA PRO A 197 -7.00 -1.14 -5.30
C PRO A 197 -5.57 -1.68 -5.24
N ILE A 198 -4.72 -1.19 -4.34
CA ILE A 198 -3.39 -1.78 -4.06
C ILE A 198 -3.54 -3.24 -3.59
N MET A 199 -4.39 -3.49 -2.59
CA MET A 199 -4.66 -4.86 -2.11
C MET A 199 -5.22 -5.77 -3.21
N LEU A 200 -6.10 -5.25 -4.07
CA LEU A 200 -6.63 -6.01 -5.21
C LEU A 200 -5.53 -6.36 -6.22
N CYS A 201 -4.60 -5.44 -6.48
CA CYS A 201 -3.45 -5.71 -7.34
C CYS A 201 -2.51 -6.77 -6.73
N ASP A 202 -2.27 -6.73 -5.42
CA ASP A 202 -1.47 -7.75 -4.72
C ASP A 202 -2.09 -9.14 -4.88
N VAL A 203 -3.41 -9.28 -4.68
CA VAL A 203 -4.13 -10.54 -4.90
C VAL A 203 -4.06 -10.99 -6.35
N ALA A 204 -4.20 -10.06 -7.31
CA ALA A 204 -4.07 -10.38 -8.73
C ALA A 204 -2.68 -10.88 -9.10
N ILE A 205 -1.61 -10.25 -8.60
CA ILE A 205 -0.23 -10.69 -8.83
C ILE A 205 -0.01 -12.07 -8.20
N PHE A 206 -0.43 -12.25 -6.93
CA PHE A 206 -0.30 -13.53 -6.23
C PHE A 206 -0.99 -14.67 -6.98
N THR A 207 -2.24 -14.45 -7.42
CA THR A 207 -3.03 -15.46 -8.13
C THR A 207 -2.45 -15.76 -9.51
N LEU A 208 -2.10 -14.76 -10.33
CA LEU A 208 -1.58 -14.98 -11.68
C LEU A 208 -0.21 -15.69 -11.66
N ILE A 209 0.68 -15.29 -10.76
CA ILE A 209 1.99 -15.94 -10.59
C ILE A 209 1.81 -17.35 -10.02
N GLY A 210 0.90 -17.52 -9.07
CA GLY A 210 0.54 -18.84 -8.53
C GLY A 210 -0.01 -19.78 -9.60
N MET A 211 -0.93 -19.31 -10.44
CA MET A 211 -1.48 -20.05 -11.58
C MET A 211 -0.40 -20.41 -12.59
N GLN A 212 0.52 -19.49 -12.91
CA GLN A 212 1.65 -19.76 -13.78
C GLN A 212 2.55 -20.88 -13.20
N ALA A 213 2.88 -20.79 -11.91
CA ALA A 213 3.69 -21.79 -11.23
C ALA A 213 3.01 -23.17 -11.24
N TRP A 214 1.71 -23.20 -10.98
CA TRP A 214 0.88 -24.41 -10.99
C TRP A 214 0.82 -25.05 -12.39
N ASN A 215 0.54 -24.25 -13.43
CA ASN A 215 0.46 -24.73 -14.80
C ASN A 215 1.80 -25.25 -15.32
N ARG A 216 2.92 -24.63 -14.92
CA ARG A 216 4.26 -25.15 -15.24
C ARG A 216 4.56 -26.49 -14.56
N ARG A 217 4.10 -26.70 -13.31
CA ARG A 217 4.22 -28.01 -12.64
C ARG A 217 3.46 -29.11 -13.39
N LYS A 218 2.21 -28.84 -13.80
CA LYS A 218 1.38 -29.83 -14.52
C LYS A 218 1.94 -30.20 -15.90
N THR A 219 2.50 -29.23 -16.63
CA THR A 219 2.99 -29.43 -18.00
C THR A 219 4.43 -29.93 -18.09
N ARG A 220 5.07 -30.29 -16.97
CA ARG A 220 6.46 -30.76 -16.94
C ARG A 220 6.63 -32.09 -17.67
N TYR A 221 5.80 -33.09 -17.35
CA TYR A 221 5.90 -34.44 -17.93
C TYR A 221 5.67 -34.46 -19.45
N GLN A 222 4.67 -33.72 -19.91
CA GLN A 222 4.36 -33.60 -21.35
C GLN A 222 5.49 -32.97 -22.18
N ARG A 223 6.34 -32.12 -21.59
CA ARG A 223 7.50 -31.54 -22.28
C ARG A 223 8.69 -32.48 -22.35
N VAL A 224 8.88 -33.30 -21.32
CA VAL A 224 9.96 -34.30 -21.30
C VAL A 224 9.62 -35.45 -22.25
N ASP A 225 8.37 -35.91 -22.26
CA ASP A 225 7.92 -37.00 -23.16
C ASP A 225 7.93 -36.57 -24.63
N GLY A 226 7.61 -35.31 -24.95
CA GLY A 226 7.71 -34.77 -26.31
C GLY A 226 9.15 -34.78 -26.86
N ILE A 227 10.14 -34.47 -26.01
CA ILE A 227 11.56 -34.53 -26.37
C ILE A 227 12.02 -35.98 -26.56
N ILE A 228 11.54 -36.93 -25.74
CA ILE A 228 11.85 -38.37 -25.90
C ILE A 228 11.19 -38.94 -27.17
N SER A 229 10.01 -38.44 -27.56
CA SER A 229 9.34 -38.88 -28.79
C SER A 229 10.07 -38.41 -30.07
N HIS A 230 10.61 -37.20 -30.09
CA HIS A 230 11.45 -36.71 -31.20
C HIS A 230 12.88 -37.27 -31.19
N GLY A 231 13.38 -37.72 -30.03
CA GLY A 231 14.64 -38.46 -29.95
C GLY A 231 14.59 -39.87 -30.56
N LYS A 232 13.40 -40.36 -30.93
CA LYS A 232 13.20 -41.60 -31.68
C LYS A 232 13.00 -41.39 -33.19
N ASP A 233 13.16 -40.16 -33.68
CA ASP A 233 13.24 -39.95 -35.12
C ASP A 233 14.61 -40.47 -35.61
N PRO A 234 14.66 -41.49 -36.50
CA PRO A 234 15.90 -42.12 -36.95
C PRO A 234 16.86 -41.17 -37.71
N VAL A 235 16.43 -39.93 -38.00
CA VAL A 235 17.24 -38.91 -38.67
C VAL A 235 18.34 -38.36 -37.76
N PHE A 236 18.15 -38.33 -36.43
CA PHE A 236 19.13 -37.76 -35.50
C PHE A 236 20.27 -38.72 -35.11
N GLN A 237 20.12 -40.03 -35.34
CA GLN A 237 21.19 -41.00 -35.06
C GLN A 237 22.28 -41.04 -36.15
N SER A 238 22.04 -40.48 -37.35
CA SER A 238 23.02 -40.50 -38.44
C SER A 238 24.06 -39.38 -38.42
N LYS A 239 23.96 -38.42 -37.49
CA LYS A 239 24.86 -37.25 -37.43
C LYS A 239 25.95 -37.34 -36.36
N TYR A 240 25.99 -38.42 -35.59
CA TYR A 240 26.94 -38.64 -34.49
C TYR A 240 27.50 -40.08 -34.47
N GLN A 241 27.62 -40.71 -35.64
CA GLN A 241 28.52 -41.84 -35.89
C GLN A 241 29.55 -41.41 -36.93
#